data_AF-A0A229SJZ8-F1
#
_entry.id   AF-A0A229SJZ8-F1
#
_cell.length_a   1.000
_cell.length_b   1.000
_cell.length_c   1.000
_cell.angle_alpha   90.00
_cell.angle_beta   90.00
_cell.angle_gamma   90.00
#
_symmetry.space_group_name_H-M   'P 1'
#
loop_
_entity.id
_entity.type
_entity.pdbx_description
1 polymer ?
#
loop_
_entity_poly.entity_id
_entity_poly.type
_entity_poly.pdbx_seq_one_letter_code
_entity_poly.pdbx_strand_id
1 'polypeptide(L)'
;ETNQATYTTTYQRGAARQQMRPSVTAGPVDGPDAESDKRDQIAHVYLAPLRDAQRELASSDGNRLLRIIRYLTSDEERDEFRTKVNDSFAKLKEHPVLTSTTREIQGHLGELTDAVRGQTVEVTFAEYELHRLARSLRVKMAEVGIEPADLTESGLGYANLLFIATVILELRKAQDMELTVFLVEEPEAHLHPQL
;
A
#
# COMPACT_ATOMS: atom_id res chain seq x y z
N GLU A 1 24.60 -14.27 43.84
CA GLU A 1 24.30 -13.20 42.88
C GLU A 1 23.15 -13.68 42.01
N THR A 2 22.06 -12.92 41.94
CA THR A 2 20.92 -13.25 41.09
C THR A 2 21.18 -12.67 39.71
N ASN A 3 21.27 -13.53 38.69
CA ASN A 3 21.37 -13.17 37.26
C ASN A 3 20.03 -12.61 36.76
N GLN A 4 19.55 -11.54 37.38
CA GLN A 4 18.27 -10.92 37.02
C GLN A 4 18.54 -9.55 36.40
N ALA A 5 18.13 -9.40 35.15
CA ALA A 5 18.09 -8.11 34.47
C ALA A 5 16.65 -7.59 34.47
N THR A 6 16.47 -6.30 34.78
CA THR A 6 15.18 -5.61 34.74
C THR A 6 15.20 -4.63 33.58
N TYR A 7 14.18 -4.69 32.73
CA TYR A 7 13.96 -3.73 31.64
C TYR A 7 12.57 -3.14 31.80
N THR A 8 12.47 -1.82 31.63
CA THR A 8 11.20 -1.09 31.73
C THR A 8 10.95 -0.41 30.38
N THR A 9 9.79 -0.63 29.79
CA THR A 9 9.34 0.06 28.57
C THR A 9 8.15 0.94 28.89
N THR A 10 8.28 2.24 28.64
CA THR A 10 7.21 3.23 28.88
C THR A 10 6.73 3.81 27.56
N TYR A 11 5.42 3.84 27.36
CA TYR A 11 4.80 4.45 26.18
C TYR A 11 4.19 5.80 26.57
N GLN A 12 4.80 6.90 26.12
CA GLN A 12 4.27 8.24 26.35
C GLN A 12 3.71 8.82 25.05
N ARG A 13 2.49 9.35 25.13
CA ARG A 13 1.86 10.08 24.02
C ARG A 13 2.25 11.55 24.12
N GLY A 14 3.09 12.03 23.20
CA GLY A 14 3.46 13.44 23.16
C GLY A 14 2.30 14.31 22.70
N ALA A 15 2.04 15.42 23.39
CA ALA A 15 0.97 16.37 23.02
C ALA A 15 1.17 17.01 21.62
N ALA A 16 2.40 16.98 21.09
CA ALA A 16 2.77 17.61 19.82
C ALA A 16 3.12 16.60 18.68
N ARG A 17 3.23 15.30 18.96
CA ARG A 17 3.59 14.27 17.97
C ARG A 17 2.57 13.14 18.01
N GLN A 18 1.94 12.87 16.87
CA GLN A 18 0.95 11.79 16.71
C GLN A 18 1.56 10.38 16.86
N GLN A 19 2.89 10.24 16.71
CA GLN A 19 3.62 8.99 16.90
C GLN A 19 4.03 8.79 18.37
N MET A 20 3.56 7.69 18.97
CA MET A 20 4.06 7.18 20.25
C MET A 20 5.45 6.59 20.03
N ARG A 21 6.47 7.10 20.72
CA ARG A 21 7.78 6.46 20.81
C ARG A 21 7.92 5.82 22.20
N PRO A 22 8.19 4.51 22.30
CA PRO A 22 8.52 3.90 23.58
C PRO A 22 9.88 4.42 24.07
N SER A 23 10.00 4.62 25.39
CA SER A 23 11.28 4.81 26.06
C SER A 23 11.63 3.55 26.84
N VAL A 24 12.85 3.04 26.66
CA VAL A 24 13.33 1.84 27.34
C VAL A 24 14.44 2.20 28.33
N THR A 25 14.33 1.69 29.54
CA THR A 25 15.32 1.82 30.61
C THR A 25 15.73 0.45 31.13
N ALA A 26 16.92 0.36 31.72
CA ALA A 26 17.50 -0.88 32.21
C ALA A 26 17.98 -0.75 33.67
N GLY A 27 17.90 -1.85 34.40
CA GLY A 27 18.33 -1.96 35.78
C GLY A 27 17.29 -1.48 36.81
N PRO A 28 17.59 -1.65 38.11
CA PRO A 28 16.65 -1.39 39.20
C PRO A 28 16.33 0.09 39.44
N VAL A 29 17.03 1.01 38.76
CA VAL A 29 16.90 2.47 38.89
C VAL A 29 16.53 3.14 37.57
N ASP A 30 16.01 2.38 36.60
CA ASP A 30 15.63 2.89 35.28
C ASP A 30 16.74 3.70 34.59
N GLY A 31 17.96 3.15 34.59
CA GLY A 31 19.09 3.72 33.85
C GLY A 31 18.87 3.68 32.33
N PRO A 32 19.64 4.44 31.55
CA PRO A 32 19.57 4.39 30.09
C PRO A 32 19.91 2.98 29.59
N ASP A 33 19.18 2.52 28.56
CA ASP A 33 19.53 1.27 27.87
C ASP A 33 20.92 1.42 27.23
N ALA A 34 21.83 0.51 27.57
CA ALA A 34 23.24 0.61 27.20
C ALA A 34 23.44 0.56 25.67
N GLU A 35 22.54 -0.12 24.96
CA GLU A 35 22.58 -0.26 23.50
C GLU A 35 21.18 -0.05 22.91
N SER A 36 20.53 1.09 23.22
CA SER A 36 19.19 1.41 22.68
C SER A 36 19.11 1.24 21.15
N ASP A 37 20.18 1.64 20.46
CA ASP A 37 20.26 1.65 19.00
C ASP A 37 20.23 0.22 18.42
N LYS A 38 20.61 -0.80 19.20
CA LYS A 38 20.53 -2.21 18.77
C LYS A 38 19.10 -2.70 18.64
N ARG A 39 18.16 -2.14 19.42
CA ARG A 39 16.73 -2.47 19.27
C ARG A 39 16.16 -1.96 17.96
N ASP A 40 16.66 -0.82 17.49
CA ASP A 40 16.29 -0.25 16.20
C ASP A 40 16.81 -1.08 15.02
N GLN A 41 17.74 -2.01 15.27
CA GLN A 41 18.24 -2.97 14.27
C GLN A 41 17.44 -4.29 14.22
N ILE A 42 16.33 -4.37 14.95
CA ILE A 42 15.39 -5.49 14.86
C ILE A 42 14.21 -5.06 13.97
N ALA A 43 14.24 -5.48 12.71
CA ALA A 43 13.09 -5.38 11.84
C ALA A 43 12.10 -6.50 12.15
N HIS A 44 10.81 -6.17 12.12
CA HIS A 44 9.77 -7.20 12.19
C HIS A 44 8.62 -6.88 11.24
N VAL A 45 8.01 -7.94 10.72
CA VAL A 45 6.69 -7.86 10.07
C VAL A 45 5.77 -8.82 10.80
N TYR A 46 4.61 -8.31 11.21
CA TYR A 46 3.55 -9.10 11.83
C TYR A 46 2.40 -9.28 10.85
N LEU A 47 2.03 -10.53 10.65
CA LEU A 47 0.92 -10.96 9.83
C LEU A 47 -0.17 -11.52 10.75
N ALA A 48 -1.26 -10.77 10.84
CA ALA A 48 -2.51 -11.18 11.49
C ALA A 48 -3.11 -12.44 10.80
N PRO A 49 -4.17 -13.05 11.35
CA PRO A 49 -4.71 -14.30 10.83
C PRO A 49 -4.97 -14.25 9.32
N LEU A 50 -4.44 -15.25 8.60
CA LEU A 50 -4.37 -15.25 7.13
C LEU A 50 -5.73 -15.16 6.42
N ARG A 51 -6.83 -15.41 7.13
CA ARG A 51 -8.20 -15.25 6.64
C ARG A 51 -8.46 -13.89 5.97
N ASP A 52 -7.73 -12.85 6.38
CA ASP A 52 -7.88 -11.49 5.86
C ASP A 52 -6.97 -11.16 4.66
N ALA A 53 -6.13 -12.09 4.19
CA ALA A 53 -5.20 -11.83 3.09
C ALA A 53 -5.89 -11.42 1.79
N GLN A 54 -7.06 -12.00 1.49
CA GLN A 54 -7.89 -11.56 0.36
C GLN A 54 -8.31 -10.10 0.52
N ARG A 55 -8.71 -9.66 1.72
CA ARG A 55 -9.07 -8.26 1.97
C ARG A 55 -7.85 -7.37 1.81
N GLU A 56 -6.70 -7.76 2.35
CA GLU A 56 -5.47 -6.96 2.25
C GLU A 56 -4.98 -6.82 0.79
N LEU A 57 -5.02 -7.91 0.01
CA LEU A 57 -4.64 -7.92 -1.42
C LEU A 57 -5.69 -7.29 -2.34
N ALA A 58 -6.98 -7.50 -2.05
CA ALA A 58 -8.08 -6.93 -2.82
C ALA A 58 -8.44 -5.50 -2.38
N SER A 59 -7.92 -5.03 -1.25
CA SER A 59 -8.30 -3.74 -0.67
C SER A 59 -8.10 -2.63 -1.69
N SER A 60 -9.22 -1.97 -1.98
CA SER A 60 -9.32 -0.76 -2.80
C SER A 60 -8.48 0.41 -2.26
N ASP A 61 -7.87 0.26 -1.07
CA ASP A 61 -6.98 1.25 -0.47
C ASP A 61 -5.66 1.39 -1.26
N GLY A 62 -5.30 0.39 -2.08
CA GLY A 62 -4.18 0.43 -3.03
C GLY A 62 -2.80 0.54 -2.39
N ASN A 63 -2.73 0.55 -1.06
CA ASN A 63 -1.50 0.75 -0.30
C ASN A 63 -0.52 -0.41 -0.47
N ARG A 64 -1.01 -1.66 -0.63
CA ARG A 64 -0.14 -2.83 -0.79
C ARG A 64 0.62 -2.82 -2.12
N LEU A 65 -0.11 -2.70 -3.24
CA LEU A 65 0.52 -2.61 -4.55
C LEU A 65 1.37 -1.33 -4.68
N LEU A 66 0.92 -0.21 -4.12
CA LEU A 66 1.74 1.01 -4.08
C LEU A 66 3.07 0.77 -3.37
N ARG A 67 3.05 0.06 -2.22
CA ARG A 67 4.25 -0.26 -1.45
C ARG A 67 5.16 -1.20 -2.23
N ILE A 68 4.62 -2.25 -2.86
CA ILE A 68 5.37 -3.17 -3.69
C ILE A 68 6.00 -2.46 -4.89
N ILE A 69 5.26 -1.59 -5.59
CA ILE A 69 5.78 -0.80 -6.72
C ILE A 69 6.93 0.07 -6.24
N ARG A 70 6.72 0.91 -5.20
CA ARG A 70 7.78 1.76 -4.63
C ARG A 70 9.00 0.98 -4.18
N TYR A 71 8.79 -0.25 -3.74
CA TYR A 71 9.85 -1.12 -3.25
C TYR A 71 10.70 -1.71 -4.38
N LEU A 72 10.05 -2.09 -5.47
CA LEU A 72 10.65 -2.76 -6.63
C LEU A 72 11.23 -1.80 -7.67
N THR A 73 10.80 -0.53 -7.69
CA THR A 73 11.16 0.41 -8.76
C THR A 73 11.79 1.71 -8.25
N SER A 74 12.66 2.30 -9.06
CA SER A 74 13.29 3.60 -8.78
C SER A 74 12.29 4.75 -8.89
N ASP A 75 12.67 5.94 -8.42
CA ASP A 75 11.83 7.14 -8.56
C ASP A 75 11.62 7.48 -10.05
N GLU A 76 12.66 7.33 -10.88
CA GLU A 76 12.62 7.58 -12.32
C GLU A 76 11.65 6.65 -13.06
N GLU A 77 11.68 5.34 -12.78
CA GLU A 77 10.76 4.37 -13.37
C GLU A 77 9.30 4.67 -13.02
N ARG A 78 9.06 5.14 -11.78
CA ARG A 78 7.73 5.52 -11.28
C ARG A 78 7.21 6.78 -11.97
N ASP A 79 8.07 7.77 -12.16
CA ASP A 79 7.73 8.99 -12.87
C ASP A 79 7.49 8.74 -14.36
N GLU A 80 8.28 7.86 -14.99
CA GLU A 80 8.05 7.43 -16.38
C GLU A 80 6.69 6.73 -16.52
N PHE A 81 6.38 5.78 -15.62
CA PHE A 81 5.09 5.10 -15.61
C PHE A 81 3.92 6.08 -15.44
N ARG A 82 4.02 7.01 -14.47
CA ARG A 82 2.99 8.04 -14.25
C ARG A 82 2.77 8.89 -15.50
N THR A 83 3.86 9.34 -16.13
CA THR A 83 3.81 10.18 -17.34
C THR A 83 3.12 9.45 -18.48
N LYS A 84 3.51 8.20 -18.77
CA LYS A 84 2.87 7.38 -19.82
C LYS A 84 1.38 7.20 -19.63
N VAL A 85 0.94 6.99 -18.39
CA VAL A 85 -0.49 6.83 -18.07
C VAL A 85 -1.24 8.15 -18.28
N ASN A 86 -0.72 9.26 -17.75
CA ASN A 86 -1.35 10.58 -17.91
C ASN A 86 -1.37 11.03 -19.39
N ASP A 87 -0.34 10.74 -20.18
CA ASP A 87 -0.32 10.98 -21.63
C ASP A 87 -1.40 10.17 -22.36
N SER A 88 -1.64 8.94 -21.93
CA SER A 88 -2.71 8.10 -22.49
C SER A 88 -4.09 8.67 -22.17
N PHE A 89 -4.30 9.17 -20.95
CA PHE A 89 -5.53 9.88 -20.59
C PHE A 89 -5.68 11.23 -21.32
N ALA A 90 -4.59 11.94 -21.58
CA ALA A 90 -4.61 13.17 -22.38
C ALA A 90 -5.11 12.90 -23.80
N LYS A 91 -4.67 11.80 -24.43
CA LYS A 91 -5.18 11.37 -25.74
C LYS A 91 -6.67 11.00 -25.71
N LEU A 92 -7.15 10.42 -24.61
CA LEU A 92 -8.57 10.08 -24.47
C LEU A 92 -9.48 11.31 -24.43
N LYS A 93 -8.97 12.51 -24.12
CA LYS A 93 -9.75 13.77 -24.18
C LYS A 93 -10.33 14.02 -25.59
N GLU A 94 -9.65 13.54 -26.63
CA GLU A 94 -10.08 13.69 -28.02
C GLU A 94 -11.19 12.69 -28.41
N HIS A 95 -11.53 11.75 -27.55
CA HIS A 95 -12.53 10.73 -27.84
C HIS A 95 -13.93 11.35 -28.09
N PRO A 96 -14.68 10.88 -29.11
CA PRO A 96 -15.98 11.45 -29.48
C PRO A 96 -16.98 11.58 -28.34
N VAL A 97 -16.96 10.64 -27.38
CA VAL A 97 -17.84 10.68 -26.20
C VAL A 97 -17.57 11.91 -25.33
N LEU A 98 -16.31 12.28 -25.10
CA LEU A 98 -15.96 13.44 -24.27
C LEU A 98 -16.16 14.75 -25.01
N THR A 99 -15.79 14.80 -26.29
CA THR A 99 -15.94 16.02 -27.10
C THR A 99 -17.41 16.36 -27.35
N SER A 100 -18.25 15.36 -27.64
CA SER A 100 -19.70 15.56 -27.77
C SER A 100 -20.34 16.01 -26.46
N THR A 101 -20.02 15.34 -25.35
CA THR A 101 -20.52 15.72 -24.01
C THR A 101 -20.13 17.15 -23.65
N THR A 102 -18.86 17.53 -23.84
CA THR A 102 -18.37 18.89 -23.57
C THR A 102 -19.10 19.92 -24.42
N ARG A 103 -19.30 19.63 -25.71
CA ARG A 103 -20.01 20.51 -26.64
C ARG A 103 -21.46 20.76 -26.23
N GLU A 104 -22.20 19.71 -25.86
CA GLU A 104 -23.60 19.85 -25.43
C GLU A 104 -23.71 20.65 -24.12
N ILE A 105 -22.84 20.38 -23.14
CA ILE A 105 -22.80 21.15 -21.88
C ILE A 105 -22.45 22.61 -22.15
N GLN A 106 -21.45 22.87 -23.00
CA GLN A 106 -21.05 24.24 -23.37
C GLN A 106 -22.18 25.00 -24.05
N GLY A 107 -22.96 24.34 -24.91
CA GLY A 107 -24.13 24.94 -25.57
C GLY A 107 -25.15 25.45 -24.55
N HIS A 108 -25.57 24.59 -23.62
CA HIS A 108 -26.51 24.99 -22.57
C HIS A 108 -25.96 26.04 -21.61
N LEU A 109 -24.66 26.00 -21.28
CA LEU A 109 -24.07 27.01 -20.40
C LEU A 109 -23.95 28.38 -21.10
N GLY A 110 -23.67 28.40 -22.40
CA GLY A 110 -23.62 29.62 -23.21
C GLY A 110 -24.97 30.34 -23.22
N GLU A 111 -26.06 29.61 -23.45
CA GLU A 111 -27.44 30.15 -23.41
C GLU A 111 -27.75 30.89 -22.10
N LEU A 112 -27.18 30.43 -20.98
CA LEU A 112 -27.43 30.99 -19.65
C LEU A 112 -26.48 32.12 -19.27
N THR A 113 -25.27 32.18 -19.84
CA THR A 113 -24.18 33.02 -19.31
C THR A 113 -23.64 34.07 -20.28
N ASP A 114 -23.84 33.91 -21.58
CA ASP A 114 -23.20 34.75 -22.61
C ASP A 114 -23.63 36.22 -22.54
N ALA A 115 -24.87 36.50 -22.11
CA ALA A 115 -25.39 37.87 -22.02
C ALA A 115 -24.75 38.71 -20.91
N VAL A 116 -24.08 38.08 -19.94
CA VAL A 116 -23.46 38.78 -18.80
C VAL A 116 -21.97 38.53 -18.75
N ARG A 117 -21.58 37.25 -18.69
CA ARG A 117 -20.18 36.82 -18.63
C ARG A 117 -20.08 35.35 -19.05
N GLY A 118 -19.78 35.14 -20.32
CA GLY A 118 -19.59 33.81 -20.90
C GLY A 118 -18.63 32.94 -20.07
N GLN A 119 -18.99 31.68 -19.92
CA GLN A 119 -18.21 30.66 -19.22
C GLN A 119 -17.76 29.57 -20.19
N THR A 120 -16.62 28.94 -19.90
CA THR A 120 -16.12 27.81 -20.70
C THR A 120 -16.06 26.56 -19.84
N VAL A 121 -16.48 25.43 -20.42
CA VAL A 121 -16.46 24.12 -19.80
C VAL A 121 -15.38 23.26 -20.45
N GLU A 122 -14.61 22.57 -19.62
CA GLU A 122 -13.73 21.49 -20.04
C GLU A 122 -14.11 20.22 -19.27
N VAL A 123 -14.32 19.10 -19.98
CA VAL A 123 -14.45 17.76 -19.38
C VAL A 123 -13.16 17.00 -19.64
N THR A 124 -12.49 16.61 -18.58
CA THR A 124 -11.09 16.18 -18.63
C THR A 124 -10.82 15.11 -17.58
N PHE A 125 -9.87 14.21 -17.82
CA PHE A 125 -9.42 13.28 -16.79
C PHE A 125 -8.52 14.03 -15.79
N ALA A 126 -8.68 13.72 -14.50
CA ALA A 126 -7.75 14.21 -13.49
C ALA A 126 -6.35 13.62 -13.73
N GLU A 127 -5.30 14.41 -13.51
CA GLU A 127 -3.94 13.86 -13.47
C GLU A 127 -3.83 12.89 -12.28
N TYR A 128 -3.38 11.68 -12.57
CA TYR A 128 -3.29 10.64 -11.57
C TYR A 128 -1.89 10.61 -10.95
N GLU A 129 -1.84 10.81 -9.64
CA GLU A 129 -0.68 10.48 -8.84
C GLU A 129 -0.48 8.97 -8.74
N LEU A 130 0.77 8.53 -8.51
CA LEU A 130 1.11 7.11 -8.40
C LEU A 130 0.21 6.36 -7.41
N HIS A 131 -0.16 6.99 -6.29
CA HIS A 131 -1.04 6.39 -5.29
C HIS A 131 -2.46 6.12 -5.81
N ARG A 132 -2.98 6.97 -6.71
CA ARG A 132 -4.29 6.75 -7.34
C ARG A 132 -4.22 5.67 -8.41
N LEU A 133 -3.12 5.64 -9.17
CA LEU A 133 -2.86 4.57 -10.13
C LEU A 133 -2.79 3.21 -9.43
N ALA A 134 -2.02 3.11 -8.35
CA ALA A 134 -1.92 1.88 -7.56
C ALA A 134 -3.28 1.41 -7.01
N ARG A 135 -4.18 2.33 -6.63
CA ARG A 135 -5.56 2.00 -6.21
C ARG A 135 -6.44 1.45 -7.31
N SER A 136 -6.15 1.75 -8.58
CA SER A 136 -6.88 1.18 -9.71
C SER A 136 -6.40 -0.22 -10.11
N LEU A 137 -5.21 -0.63 -9.66
CA LEU A 137 -4.68 -1.96 -9.96
C LEU A 137 -5.39 -3.03 -9.13
N ARG A 138 -5.55 -4.21 -9.72
CA ARG A 138 -6.08 -5.41 -9.07
C ARG A 138 -5.15 -6.58 -9.34
N VAL A 139 -4.97 -7.41 -8.32
CA VAL A 139 -4.22 -8.65 -8.45
C VAL A 139 -5.20 -9.76 -8.83
N LYS A 140 -4.85 -10.52 -9.86
CA LYS A 140 -5.59 -11.69 -10.33
C LYS A 140 -4.69 -12.90 -10.34
N MET A 141 -5.26 -14.08 -10.14
CA MET A 141 -4.50 -15.33 -10.05
C MET A 141 -5.35 -16.49 -10.55
N ALA A 142 -4.69 -17.49 -11.14
CA ALA A 142 -5.29 -18.76 -11.51
C ALA A 142 -4.20 -19.85 -11.51
N GLU A 143 -4.63 -21.11 -11.62
CA GLU A 143 -3.73 -22.23 -11.86
C GLU A 143 -3.09 -22.13 -13.25
N VAL A 144 -1.96 -22.80 -13.43
CA VAL A 144 -1.22 -22.80 -14.70
C VAL A 144 -2.11 -23.36 -15.81
N GLY A 145 -2.29 -22.58 -16.88
CA GLY A 145 -3.14 -22.94 -18.02
C GLY A 145 -4.60 -22.49 -17.91
N ILE A 146 -4.96 -21.75 -16.86
CA ILE A 146 -6.29 -21.16 -16.66
C ILE A 146 -6.18 -19.63 -16.70
N GLU A 147 -7.23 -18.96 -17.20
CA GLU A 147 -7.32 -17.49 -17.19
C GLU A 147 -7.37 -16.93 -15.76
N PRO A 148 -6.56 -15.90 -15.43
CA PRO A 148 -6.55 -15.28 -14.10
C PRO A 148 -7.90 -14.68 -13.71
N ALA A 149 -8.42 -15.13 -12.57
CA ALA A 149 -9.66 -14.61 -11.97
C ALA A 149 -9.36 -13.68 -10.80
N ASP A 150 -10.39 -12.99 -10.31
CA ASP A 150 -10.27 -12.18 -9.11
C ASP A 150 -9.93 -13.07 -7.90
N LEU A 151 -9.12 -12.55 -6.98
CA LEU A 151 -8.66 -13.32 -5.82
C LEU A 151 -9.80 -13.81 -4.91
N THR A 152 -10.96 -13.16 -4.95
CA THR A 152 -12.19 -13.59 -4.27
C THR A 152 -12.72 -14.91 -4.79
N GLU A 153 -12.46 -15.23 -6.07
CA GLU A 153 -12.84 -16.48 -6.72
C GLU A 153 -11.75 -17.55 -6.56
N SER A 154 -10.50 -17.15 -6.30
CA SER A 154 -9.42 -18.07 -5.97
C SER A 154 -9.54 -18.59 -4.53
N GLY A 155 -9.28 -19.88 -4.30
CA GLY A 155 -9.35 -20.49 -2.97
C GLY A 155 -8.47 -19.75 -1.94
N LEU A 156 -8.99 -19.59 -0.71
CA LEU A 156 -8.39 -18.81 0.38
C LEU A 156 -6.89 -19.09 0.60
N GLY A 157 -6.45 -20.33 0.41
CA GLY A 157 -5.05 -20.71 0.62
C GLY A 157 -4.04 -20.08 -0.33
N TYR A 158 -4.39 -19.90 -1.61
CA TYR A 158 -3.46 -19.30 -2.56
C TYR A 158 -3.33 -17.79 -2.37
N ALA A 159 -4.42 -17.10 -2.00
CA ALA A 159 -4.37 -15.69 -1.64
C ALA A 159 -3.43 -15.45 -0.45
N ASN A 160 -3.42 -16.38 0.51
CA ASN A 160 -2.51 -16.33 1.66
C ASN A 160 -1.05 -16.50 1.23
N LEU A 161 -0.76 -17.47 0.37
CA LEU A 161 0.59 -17.67 -0.16
C LEU A 161 1.08 -16.44 -0.94
N LEU A 162 0.22 -15.85 -1.77
CA LEU A 162 0.54 -14.63 -2.50
C LEU A 162 0.81 -13.47 -1.54
N PHE A 163 0.00 -13.33 -0.50
CA PHE A 163 0.23 -12.31 0.52
C PHE A 163 1.58 -12.52 1.22
N ILE A 164 1.87 -13.74 1.69
CA ILE A 164 3.15 -14.09 2.31
C ILE A 164 4.32 -13.81 1.36
N ALA A 165 4.20 -14.14 0.08
CA ALA A 165 5.24 -13.85 -0.91
C ALA A 165 5.53 -12.35 -1.01
N THR A 166 4.50 -11.50 -0.98
CA THR A 166 4.70 -10.05 -0.96
C THR A 166 5.34 -9.56 0.34
N VAL A 167 5.07 -10.18 1.49
CA VAL A 167 5.75 -9.83 2.76
C VAL A 167 7.21 -10.22 2.73
N ILE A 168 7.53 -11.43 2.26
CA ILE A 168 8.91 -11.90 2.10
C ILE A 168 9.68 -10.96 1.16
N LEU A 169 9.03 -10.51 0.09
CA LEU A 169 9.61 -9.54 -0.81
C LEU A 169 10.03 -8.29 -0.05
N GLU A 170 9.14 -7.70 0.77
CA GLU A 170 9.43 -6.52 1.60
C GLU A 170 10.56 -6.75 2.61
N LEU A 171 10.60 -7.93 3.23
CA LEU A 171 11.64 -8.30 4.19
C LEU A 171 13.03 -8.41 3.57
N ARG A 172 13.15 -8.76 2.28
CA ARG A 172 14.46 -8.94 1.62
C ARG A 172 15.31 -7.67 1.49
N LYS A 173 14.76 -6.46 1.54
CA LYS A 173 15.54 -5.20 1.62
C LYS A 173 15.70 -4.71 3.04
N ALA A 174 15.04 -5.32 4.02
CA ALA A 174 15.37 -5.12 5.42
C ALA A 174 16.62 -5.93 5.84
N GLN A 175 17.34 -6.53 4.88
CA GLN A 175 18.58 -7.28 5.11
C GLN A 175 19.70 -6.46 5.74
N ASP A 176 19.61 -5.13 5.72
CA ASP A 176 20.55 -4.24 6.41
C ASP A 176 20.33 -4.22 7.95
N MET A 177 19.30 -4.90 8.45
CA MET A 177 19.00 -5.03 9.88
C MET A 177 19.68 -6.26 10.47
N GLU A 178 20.19 -6.16 11.70
CA GLU A 178 20.87 -7.27 12.41
C GLU A 178 19.95 -8.47 12.65
N LEU A 179 18.65 -8.23 12.89
CA LEU A 179 17.65 -9.28 13.03
C LEU A 179 16.37 -8.90 12.28
N THR A 180 15.88 -9.81 11.44
CA THR A 180 14.59 -9.68 10.78
C THR A 180 13.66 -10.79 11.23
N VAL A 181 12.55 -10.43 11.90
CA VAL A 181 11.56 -11.37 12.44
C VAL A 181 10.29 -11.32 11.60
N PHE A 182 9.84 -12.49 11.13
CA PHE A 182 8.52 -12.61 10.50
C PHE A 182 7.58 -13.36 11.45
N LEU A 183 6.60 -12.64 11.99
CA LEU A 183 5.59 -13.19 12.90
C LEU A 183 4.33 -13.48 12.11
N VAL A 184 3.88 -14.73 12.10
CA VAL A 184 2.65 -15.16 11.42
C VAL A 184 1.71 -15.77 12.43
N GLU A 185 0.50 -15.25 12.49
CA GLU A 185 -0.59 -15.81 13.29
C GLU A 185 -1.39 -16.83 12.48
N GLU A 186 -1.71 -17.96 13.11
CA GLU A 186 -2.47 -19.08 12.51
C GLU A 186 -1.94 -19.46 11.10
N PRO A 187 -0.65 -19.84 10.96
CA PRO A 187 -0.09 -20.17 9.66
C PRO A 187 -0.79 -21.38 9.00
N GLU A 188 -1.38 -22.28 9.80
CA GLU A 188 -2.19 -23.40 9.30
C GLU A 188 -3.60 -22.99 8.81
N ALA A 189 -4.10 -21.80 9.17
CA ALA A 189 -5.44 -21.38 8.78
C ALA A 189 -5.48 -21.15 7.26
N HIS A 190 -6.26 -21.98 6.58
CA HIS A 190 -6.55 -21.92 5.15
C HIS A 190 -5.43 -22.37 4.20
N LEU A 191 -4.34 -22.96 4.68
CA LEU A 191 -3.50 -23.77 3.79
C LEU A 191 -4.30 -25.03 3.42
N HIS A 192 -4.60 -25.20 2.13
CA HIS A 192 -5.28 -26.40 1.66
C HIS A 192 -4.37 -27.61 1.97
N PRO A 193 -4.90 -28.71 2.57
CA PRO A 193 -4.07 -29.80 3.10
C PRO A 193 -3.29 -30.61 2.04
N GLN A 194 -3.46 -30.30 0.75
CA GLN A 194 -2.71 -30.87 -0.37
C GLN A 194 -1.52 -30.01 -0.86
N LEU A 195 -1.15 -28.95 -0.12
CA LEU A 195 0.12 -28.25 -0.31
C LEU A 195 1.30 -29.02 0.30
#